data_AF-A0AAX3DWV2-F1
#
_entry.id   AF-A0AAX3DWV2-F1
#
_cell.length_a   1.000
_cell.length_b   1.000
_cell.length_c   1.000
_cell.angle_alpha   90.00
_cell.angle_beta   90.00
_cell.angle_gamma   90.00
#
_symmetry.space_group_name_H-M   'P 1'
#
loop_
_entity.id
_entity.type
_entity.pdbx_description
1 polymer ?
#
loop_
_entity_poly.entity_id
_entity_poly.type
_entity_poly.pdbx_seq_one_letter_code
_entity_poly.pdbx_strand_id
1 'polypeptide(L)'
;MPELAISTDKVAFLIEKAREFDVKEGDADADSGSNGADDNMVDVLEDTGEDPVVQEIAGFISAMTEEEQIDLVALMRLGRGDGSIEEWDDLRREAAEGRNGRTARYLLGEPLLGDYLAEGLDQFGLSWNDERTTPVV
;
A
#
# COMPACT_ATOMS: atom_id res chain seq x y z
N MET A 1 -21.11 4.87 7.28
CA MET A 1 -19.74 4.35 7.10
C MET A 1 -19.76 3.54 5.83
N PRO A 2 -18.92 3.86 4.84
CA PRO A 2 -18.88 3.13 3.58
C PRO A 2 -18.42 1.68 3.78
N GLU A 3 -18.77 0.80 2.83
CA GLU A 3 -18.33 -0.60 2.86
C GLU A 3 -17.04 -0.77 2.05
N LEU A 4 -16.11 -1.58 2.57
CA LEU A 4 -14.90 -2.00 1.87
C LEU A 4 -15.18 -3.32 1.12
N ALA A 5 -14.89 -3.33 -0.18
CA ALA A 5 -14.84 -4.53 -1.00
C ALA A 5 -13.63 -5.41 -0.66
N ILE A 6 -12.52 -4.79 -0.23
CA ILE A 6 -11.35 -5.52 0.30
C ILE A 6 -11.55 -5.90 1.76
N SER A 7 -11.27 -7.17 2.10
CA SER A 7 -11.37 -7.62 3.49
C SER A 7 -10.21 -7.10 4.34
N THR A 8 -10.48 -6.87 5.63
CA THR A 8 -9.47 -6.44 6.61
C THR A 8 -8.28 -7.41 6.66
N ASP A 9 -8.50 -8.72 6.54
CA ASP A 9 -7.42 -9.72 6.51
C ASP A 9 -6.44 -9.50 5.34
N LYS A 10 -6.95 -9.11 4.16
CA LYS A 10 -6.10 -8.85 2.99
C LYS A 10 -5.28 -7.58 3.18
N VAL A 11 -5.87 -6.55 3.79
CA VAL A 11 -5.15 -5.32 4.11
C VAL A 11 -4.11 -5.57 5.21
N ALA A 12 -4.44 -6.33 6.26
CA ALA A 12 -3.51 -6.70 7.32
C ALA A 12 -2.28 -7.45 6.79
N PHE A 13 -2.49 -8.43 5.90
CA PHE A 13 -1.40 -9.11 5.21
C PHE A 13 -0.48 -8.13 4.46
N LEU A 14 -1.05 -7.16 3.75
CA LEU A 14 -0.28 -6.14 3.05
C LEU A 14 0.45 -5.19 3.99
N ILE A 15 -0.14 -4.82 5.13
CA ILE A 15 0.51 -3.99 6.16
C ILE A 15 1.77 -4.68 6.69
N GLU A 16 1.67 -5.97 7.04
CA GLU A 16 2.81 -6.73 7.54
C GLU A 16 3.93 -6.84 6.48
N LYS A 17 3.56 -7.15 5.24
CA LYS A 17 4.53 -7.30 4.14
C LYS A 17 5.18 -5.97 3.73
N ALA A 18 4.41 -4.88 3.68
CA ALA A 18 4.94 -3.56 3.38
C ALA A 18 5.94 -3.10 4.45
N ARG A 19 5.65 -3.34 5.74
CA ARG A 19 6.58 -3.05 6.84
C ARG A 19 7.84 -3.90 6.80
N GLU A 20 7.73 -5.19 6.42
CA GLU A 20 8.90 -6.04 6.20
C GLU A 20 9.79 -5.49 5.07
N PHE A 21 9.16 -5.01 3.99
CA PHE A 21 9.86 -4.39 2.87
C PHE A 21 10.54 -3.06 3.27
N ASP A 22 9.84 -2.17 3.96
CA ASP A 22 10.39 -0.88 4.43
C ASP A 22 11.60 -1.07 5.36
N VAL A 23 11.58 -2.08 6.24
CA VAL A 23 12.75 -2.41 7.09
C VAL A 23 13.94 -2.87 6.23
N LYS A 24 13.70 -3.73 5.22
CA LYS A 24 14.75 -4.22 4.32
C LYS A 24 15.37 -3.11 3.49
N GLU A 25 14.58 -2.18 2.96
CA GLU A 25 15.10 -1.01 2.24
C GLU A 25 15.91 -0.09 3.16
N GLY A 26 15.49 0.08 4.43
CA GLY A 26 16.25 0.85 5.41
C GLY A 26 17.62 0.27 5.78
N ASP A 27 17.78 -1.05 5.72
CA ASP A 27 19.07 -1.74 5.92
C ASP A 27 19.96 -1.73 4.65
N ALA A 28 19.38 -1.41 3.50
CA ALA A 28 19.99 -1.50 2.17
C ALA A 28 20.23 -0.12 1.52
N ASP A 29 20.74 0.89 2.24
CA ASP A 29 21.84 1.74 1.74
C ASP A 29 22.23 2.88 2.69
N ALA A 30 23.50 2.88 3.11
CA ALA A 30 24.19 4.06 3.62
C ALA A 30 25.30 4.55 2.65
N ASP A 31 25.43 3.96 1.45
CA ASP A 31 26.51 4.28 0.52
C ASP A 31 26.10 4.44 -0.96
N SER A 32 24.80 4.51 -1.29
CA SER A 32 24.36 4.97 -2.61
C SER A 32 24.40 6.50 -2.70
N GLY A 33 25.62 7.03 -2.62
CA GLY A 33 25.90 8.41 -2.99
C GLY A 33 25.83 8.57 -4.50
N SER A 34 24.72 9.07 -5.02
CA SER A 34 24.66 9.59 -6.40
C SER A 34 24.21 11.05 -6.40
N ASN A 35 25.19 11.96 -6.49
CA ASN A 35 24.94 13.36 -6.79
C ASN A 35 24.59 13.51 -8.28
N GLY A 36 23.60 14.34 -8.57
CA GLY A 36 22.97 14.45 -9.88
C GLY A 36 23.75 15.22 -10.96
N ALA A 37 23.36 14.94 -12.21
CA ALA A 37 23.16 15.90 -13.29
C ALA A 37 22.68 15.17 -14.57
N ASP A 38 21.70 15.78 -15.22
CA ASP A 38 21.30 15.69 -16.64
C ASP A 38 20.45 14.51 -17.18
N ASP A 39 19.19 14.89 -17.45
CA ASP A 39 18.49 14.81 -18.72
C ASP A 39 17.97 13.47 -19.30
N ASN A 40 16.64 13.31 -19.15
CA ASN A 40 15.72 12.61 -20.06
C ASN A 40 15.99 11.12 -20.36
N MET A 41 16.59 10.40 -19.41
CA MET A 41 16.62 8.96 -19.46
C MET A 41 15.34 8.42 -18.82
N VAL A 42 14.59 7.65 -19.60
CA VAL A 42 13.58 6.70 -19.09
C VAL A 42 14.13 6.08 -17.82
N ASP A 43 13.41 6.19 -16.71
CA ASP A 43 13.71 5.46 -15.47
C ASP A 43 13.68 3.97 -15.78
N VAL A 44 14.81 3.47 -16.24
CA VAL A 44 15.22 2.09 -16.11
C VAL A 44 15.50 1.94 -14.62
N LEU A 45 14.42 1.80 -13.85
CA LEU A 45 14.44 1.31 -12.49
C LEU A 45 14.92 -0.15 -12.56
N GLU A 46 16.24 -0.28 -12.67
CA GLU A 46 17.01 -1.52 -12.70
C GLU A 46 17.35 -1.93 -11.27
N ASP A 47 16.37 -2.06 -10.36
CA ASP A 47 16.63 -2.73 -9.07
C ASP A 47 15.39 -3.17 -8.25
N THR A 48 14.33 -3.72 -8.87
CA THR A 48 13.15 -4.16 -8.07
C THR A 48 12.48 -5.43 -8.57
N GLY A 49 13.26 -6.33 -9.16
CA GLY A 49 12.78 -7.62 -9.67
C GLY A 49 13.12 -8.83 -8.81
N GLU A 50 14.11 -8.74 -7.92
CA GLU A 50 14.71 -9.90 -7.25
C GLU A 50 14.32 -10.07 -5.77
N ASP A 51 13.70 -9.06 -5.14
CA ASP A 51 13.24 -9.22 -3.76
C ASP A 51 11.98 -10.13 -3.73
N PRO A 52 12.03 -11.27 -3.03
CA PRO A 52 10.91 -12.19 -2.95
C PRO A 52 9.65 -11.57 -2.31
N VAL A 53 9.80 -10.58 -1.43
CA VAL A 53 8.69 -9.84 -0.81
C VAL A 53 7.99 -8.96 -1.82
N VAL A 54 8.76 -8.25 -2.66
CA VAL A 54 8.22 -7.41 -3.74
C VAL A 54 7.39 -8.26 -4.70
N GLN A 55 7.90 -9.44 -5.09
CA GLN A 55 7.18 -10.37 -5.93
C GLN A 55 5.90 -10.90 -5.26
N GLU A 56 5.95 -11.20 -3.96
CA GLU A 56 4.80 -11.67 -3.19
C GLU A 56 3.71 -10.60 -3.09
N ILE A 57 4.05 -9.36 -2.71
CA ILE A 57 3.12 -8.23 -2.65
C ILE A 57 2.53 -7.96 -4.04
N ALA A 58 3.36 -7.88 -5.07
CA ALA A 58 2.90 -7.59 -6.43
C ALA A 58 1.98 -8.70 -6.97
N GLY A 59 2.31 -9.97 -6.71
CA GLY A 59 1.47 -11.10 -7.06
C GLY A 59 0.13 -11.09 -6.33
N PHE A 60 0.14 -10.76 -5.04
CA PHE A 60 -1.06 -10.67 -4.21
C PHE A 60 -2.00 -9.56 -4.71
N ILE A 61 -1.48 -8.36 -4.95
CA ILE A 61 -2.26 -7.23 -5.50
C ILE A 61 -2.80 -7.55 -6.90
N SER A 62 -2.00 -8.22 -7.73
CA SER A 62 -2.42 -8.60 -9.10
C SER A 62 -3.54 -9.64 -9.11
N ALA A 63 -3.66 -10.46 -8.06
CA ALA A 63 -4.72 -11.46 -7.90
C ALA A 63 -6.03 -10.89 -7.32
N MET A 64 -6.03 -9.63 -6.84
CA MET A 64 -7.22 -8.96 -6.34
C MET A 64 -8.18 -8.57 -7.45
N THR A 65 -9.47 -8.47 -7.10
CA THR A 65 -10.48 -7.92 -8.02
C THR A 65 -10.23 -6.43 -8.28
N GLU A 66 -10.84 -5.88 -9.34
CA GLU A 66 -10.72 -4.46 -9.65
C GLU A 66 -11.20 -3.57 -8.49
N GLU A 67 -12.30 -3.95 -7.85
CA GLU A 67 -12.85 -3.22 -6.70
C GLU A 67 -11.92 -3.28 -5.48
N GLU A 68 -11.32 -4.44 -5.22
CA GLU A 68 -10.36 -4.60 -4.13
C GLU A 68 -9.11 -3.73 -4.34
N GLN A 69 -8.61 -3.64 -5.58
CA GLN A 69 -7.48 -2.76 -5.90
C GLN A 69 -7.84 -1.28 -5.78
N ILE A 70 -9.05 -0.90 -6.19
CA ILE A 70 -9.56 0.47 -6.03
C ILE A 70 -9.61 0.85 -4.55
N ASP A 71 -10.18 -0.03 -3.73
CA ASP A 71 -10.29 0.18 -2.29
C ASP A 71 -8.94 0.27 -1.64
N LEU A 72 -7.98 -0.59 -2.03
CA LEU A 72 -6.64 -0.57 -1.50
C LEU A 72 -5.94 0.78 -1.76
N VAL A 73 -6.05 1.31 -2.98
CA VAL A 73 -5.50 2.63 -3.34
C VAL A 73 -6.21 3.75 -2.59
N ALA A 74 -7.54 3.72 -2.53
CA ALA A 74 -8.32 4.73 -1.83
C ALA A 74 -8.03 4.73 -0.32
N LEU A 75 -7.86 3.55 0.28
CA LEU A 75 -7.55 3.36 1.69
C LEU A 75 -6.16 3.88 2.04
N MET A 76 -5.17 3.63 1.19
CA MET A 76 -3.83 4.22 1.34
C MET A 76 -3.91 5.75 1.31
N ARG A 77 -4.61 6.34 0.32
CA ARG A 77 -4.78 7.79 0.22
C ARG A 77 -5.50 8.40 1.42
N LEU A 78 -6.52 7.70 1.92
CA LEU A 78 -7.25 8.08 3.13
C LEU A 78 -6.30 8.14 4.34
N GLY A 79 -5.51 7.10 4.57
CA GLY A 79 -4.55 7.07 5.68
C GLY A 79 -3.39 8.04 5.53
N ARG A 80 -3.00 8.38 4.29
CA ARG A 80 -2.03 9.44 4.01
C ARG A 80 -2.58 10.85 4.27
N GLY A 81 -3.90 10.99 4.34
CA GLY A 81 -4.59 12.26 4.56
C GLY A 81 -4.87 13.05 3.28
N ASP A 82 -4.91 12.40 2.11
CA ASP A 82 -5.29 13.05 0.84
C ASP A 82 -6.78 13.40 0.78
N GLY A 83 -7.57 12.83 1.68
CA GLY A 83 -9.00 13.09 1.85
C GLY A 83 -9.46 12.57 3.21
N SER A 84 -10.77 12.63 3.43
CA SER A 84 -11.42 12.18 4.66
C SER A 84 -12.38 11.02 4.40
N ILE A 85 -12.84 10.37 5.48
CA ILE A 85 -13.86 9.31 5.40
C ILE A 85 -15.19 9.80 4.80
N GLU A 86 -15.47 11.11 4.88
CA GLU A 86 -16.64 11.75 4.28
C GLU A 86 -16.50 11.85 2.74
N GLU A 87 -15.27 11.85 2.23
CA GLU A 87 -14.89 11.95 0.81
C GLU A 87 -14.52 10.57 0.22
N TRP A 88 -14.85 9.48 0.91
CA TRP A 88 -14.47 8.13 0.51
C TRP A 88 -14.90 7.76 -0.91
N ASP A 89 -16.12 8.10 -1.30
CA ASP A 89 -16.62 7.80 -2.65
C ASP A 89 -15.83 8.54 -3.74
N ASP A 90 -15.35 9.75 -3.45
CA ASP A 90 -14.46 10.50 -4.35
C ASP A 90 -13.07 9.87 -4.40
N LEU A 91 -12.50 9.48 -3.26
CA LEU A 91 -11.21 8.76 -3.22
C LEU A 91 -11.28 7.46 -4.04
N ARG A 92 -12.36 6.68 -3.90
CA ARG A 92 -12.59 5.46 -4.72
C ARG A 92 -12.74 5.79 -6.19
N ARG A 93 -13.51 6.82 -6.54
CA ARG A 93 -13.69 7.25 -7.93
C ARG A 93 -12.35 7.62 -8.56
N GLU A 94 -11.55 8.44 -7.89
CA GLU A 94 -10.24 8.86 -8.38
C GLU A 94 -9.25 7.70 -8.47
N ALA A 95 -9.29 6.76 -7.52
CA ALA A 95 -8.51 5.53 -7.57
C ALA A 95 -8.91 4.66 -8.78
N ALA A 96 -10.21 4.56 -9.08
CA ALA A 96 -10.71 3.85 -10.25
C ALA A 96 -10.28 4.52 -11.58
N GLU A 97 -10.32 5.85 -11.64
CA GLU A 97 -9.88 6.63 -12.81
C GLU A 97 -8.37 6.52 -13.05
N GLY A 98 -7.57 6.49 -11.98
CA GLY A 98 -6.11 6.33 -12.05
C GLY A 98 -5.66 4.88 -12.26
N ARG A 99 -6.56 3.90 -12.08
CA ARG A 99 -6.21 2.48 -12.15
C ARG A 99 -5.69 2.12 -13.54
N ASN A 100 -4.52 1.50 -13.56
CA ASN A 100 -3.95 0.87 -14.74
C ASN A 100 -3.28 -0.45 -14.32
N GLY A 101 -2.73 -1.21 -15.27
CA GLY A 101 -2.07 -2.50 -14.98
C GLY A 101 -0.79 -2.41 -14.11
N ARG A 102 -0.56 -1.29 -13.42
CA ARG A 102 0.63 -1.01 -12.58
C ARG A 102 0.27 -0.65 -11.14
N THR A 103 -0.95 -0.96 -10.66
CA THR A 103 -1.37 -0.70 -9.26
C THR A 103 -0.35 -1.20 -8.25
N ALA A 104 0.14 -2.44 -8.41
CA ALA A 104 1.16 -3.01 -7.53
C ALA A 104 2.44 -2.17 -7.49
N ARG A 105 2.95 -1.75 -8.66
CA ARG A 105 4.16 -0.91 -8.76
C ARG A 105 3.94 0.47 -8.14
N TYR A 106 2.74 1.05 -8.31
CA TYR A 106 2.40 2.32 -7.69
C TYR A 106 2.42 2.23 -6.16
N LEU A 107 1.78 1.21 -5.59
CA LEU A 107 1.74 1.01 -4.15
C LEU A 107 3.11 0.66 -3.55
N LEU A 108 3.88 -0.21 -4.22
CA LEU A 108 5.23 -0.57 -3.79
C LEU A 108 6.23 0.60 -3.85
N GLY A 109 5.94 1.65 -4.61
CA GLY A 109 6.73 2.89 -4.61
C GLY A 109 6.27 3.92 -3.58
N GLU A 110 5.23 3.62 -2.80
CA GLU A 110 4.74 4.51 -1.74
C GLU A 110 5.48 4.20 -0.43
N PRO A 111 6.33 5.13 0.06
CA PRO A 111 6.99 4.94 1.34
C PRO A 111 5.95 4.89 2.47
N LEU A 112 6.18 4.05 3.48
CA LEU A 112 5.27 3.88 4.61
C LEU A 112 3.89 3.35 4.21
N LEU A 113 3.79 2.61 3.10
CA LEU A 113 2.54 2.02 2.61
C LEU A 113 1.78 1.29 3.74
N GLY A 114 2.51 0.51 4.54
CA GLY A 114 1.91 -0.25 5.64
C GLY A 114 1.26 0.65 6.70
N ASP A 115 1.88 1.79 7.02
CA ASP A 115 1.34 2.73 8.00
C ASP A 115 0.12 3.48 7.44
N TYR A 116 0.14 3.88 6.17
CA TYR A 116 -1.03 4.50 5.55
C TYR A 116 -2.22 3.54 5.45
N LEU A 117 -2.00 2.26 5.13
CA LEU A 117 -3.08 1.28 5.13
C LEU A 117 -3.64 1.06 6.55
N ALA A 118 -2.79 1.08 7.58
CA ALA A 118 -3.21 0.97 8.97
C ALA A 118 -4.06 2.18 9.42
N GLU A 119 -3.60 3.40 9.15
CA GLU A 119 -4.33 4.65 9.45
C GLU A 119 -5.64 4.72 8.67
N GLY A 120 -5.65 4.25 7.41
CA GLY A 120 -6.86 4.15 6.60
C GLY A 120 -7.91 3.26 7.25
N LEU A 121 -7.52 2.08 7.76
CA LEU A 121 -8.44 1.19 8.47
C LEU A 121 -8.92 1.78 9.81
N ASP A 122 -8.08 2.51 10.53
CA ASP A 122 -8.48 3.19 11.77
C ASP A 122 -9.58 4.22 11.52
N GLN A 123 -9.52 4.96 10.40
CA GLN A 123 -10.61 5.87 10.01
C GLN A 123 -11.93 5.16 9.70
N PHE A 124 -11.89 3.88 9.31
CA PHE A 124 -13.06 3.01 9.22
C PHE A 124 -13.47 2.39 10.55
N GLY A 125 -12.74 2.65 11.65
CA GLY A 125 -12.94 2.00 12.94
C GLY A 125 -12.61 0.51 12.93
N LEU A 126 -11.75 0.07 12.00
CA LEU A 126 -11.34 -1.31 11.84
C LEU A 126 -9.92 -1.49 12.37
N SER A 127 -9.70 -2.48 13.24
CA SER A 127 -8.35 -2.90 13.61
C SER A 127 -7.83 -3.94 12.61
N TRP A 128 -6.59 -3.78 12.17
CA TRP A 128 -5.89 -4.77 11.35
C TRP A 128 -5.07 -5.75 12.20
N ASN A 129 -4.64 -5.31 13.39
CA ASN A 129 -4.04 -6.18 14.39
C ASN A 129 -5.20 -6.76 15.20
N ASP A 130 -5.69 -7.92 14.78
CA ASP A 130 -6.62 -8.72 15.57
C ASP A 130 -5.88 -9.23 16.80
N GLU A 131 -5.61 -8.33 17.75
CA GLU A 131 -5.52 -8.71 19.14
C GLU A 131 -6.89 -9.27 19.51
N ARG A 132 -7.07 -10.57 19.24
CA ARG A 132 -8.06 -11.38 19.93
C ARG A 132 -7.72 -11.24 21.40
N THR A 133 -8.27 -10.20 22.02
CA THR A 133 -8.49 -10.11 23.44
C THR A 133 -9.41 -11.28 23.73
N THR A 134 -8.80 -12.46 23.89
CA THR A 134 -9.44 -13.56 24.59
C THR A 134 -9.85 -12.94 25.92
N PRO A 135 -11.16 -12.80 26.19
CA PRO A 135 -11.55 -12.36 27.52
C PRO A 135 -10.98 -13.40 28.46
N VAL A 136 -10.05 -12.98 29.32
CA VAL A 136 -9.55 -13.82 30.41
C VAL A 136 -10.77 -14.05 31.30
N VAL A 137 -11.39 -15.21 31.12
CA VAL A 137 -12.46 -15.73 31.97
C VAL A 137 -11.88 -16.27 33.27
#